data_AF-A0A1B6JUY4-F1
#
_entry.id   AF-A0A1B6JUY4-F1
#
_cell.length_a   1.000
_cell.length_b   1.000
_cell.length_c   1.000
_cell.angle_alpha   90.00
_cell.angle_beta   90.00
_cell.angle_gamma   90.00
#
_symmetry.space_group_name_H-M   'P 1'
#
loop_
_entity.id
_entity.type
_entity.pdbx_description
1 polymer ?
#
loop_
_entity_poly.entity_id
_entity_poly.type
_entity_poly.pdbx_seq_one_letter_code
_entity_poly.pdbx_strand_id
1 'polypeptide(L)'
;PLPKIDMVALPDFSAGAMENWGLITYRETAMLYDQVVSTRRNKQRIATVVSHELAHQWFGNLVTPSWWADLWLNEGFASYVECLGVDAVEPSWRIPEQFEDYFGIKFPLPKIDMVALPDFSAGAMENWGLITYRETAMLYDQVVSTRRNKQRIATVVSHELAHQWFGNLVTPSWWADLWLNEGFASYVECLGVDAVEPSWRIPEQF
;
A
#
# COMPACT_ATOMS: atom_id res chain seq x y z
N PRO A 1 -1.23 -13.45 -15.82
CA PRO A 1 -2.29 -12.46 -15.51
C PRO A 1 -3.67 -12.95 -15.96
N LEU A 2 -4.70 -12.77 -15.14
CA LEU A 2 -6.06 -13.12 -15.52
C LEU A 2 -6.60 -12.16 -16.58
N PRO A 3 -7.43 -12.63 -17.52
CA PRO A 3 -8.03 -11.79 -18.55
C PRO A 3 -9.16 -10.89 -18.02
N LYS A 4 -9.71 -11.19 -16.84
CA LYS A 4 -10.78 -10.43 -16.17
C LYS A 4 -10.83 -10.72 -14.66
N ILE A 5 -11.52 -9.85 -13.93
CA ILE A 5 -11.92 -10.02 -12.53
C ILE A 5 -13.42 -9.77 -12.45
N ASP A 6 -14.17 -10.75 -11.96
CA ASP A 6 -15.60 -10.62 -11.71
C ASP A 6 -15.86 -10.35 -10.21
N MET A 7 -16.92 -9.61 -9.90
CA MET A 7 -17.38 -9.35 -8.54
C MET A 7 -18.86 -9.71 -8.44
N VAL A 8 -19.24 -10.51 -7.43
CA VAL A 8 -20.63 -10.99 -7.27
C VAL A 8 -21.13 -10.78 -5.85
N ALA A 9 -22.34 -10.23 -5.73
CA ALA A 9 -23.06 -10.13 -4.47
C ALA A 9 -23.91 -11.40 -4.25
N LEU A 10 -23.73 -12.05 -3.12
CA LEU A 10 -24.44 -13.24 -2.70
C LEU A 10 -25.41 -12.90 -1.55
N PRO A 11 -26.68 -13.36 -1.63
CA PRO A 11 -27.68 -13.09 -0.60
C PRO A 11 -27.35 -13.79 0.72
N ASP A 12 -26.83 -15.02 0.65
CA ASP A 12 -26.44 -15.83 1.80
C ASP A 12 -24.92 -16.05 1.78
N PHE A 13 -24.19 -15.28 2.60
CA PHE A 13 -22.73 -15.38 2.69
C PHE A 13 -22.26 -15.21 4.14
N SER A 14 -21.48 -16.17 4.64
CA SER A 14 -21.06 -16.22 6.05
C SER A 14 -20.05 -15.12 6.40
N ALA A 15 -19.14 -14.80 5.47
CA ALA A 15 -18.18 -13.71 5.59
C ALA A 15 -18.73 -12.38 5.05
N GLY A 16 -17.93 -11.32 5.13
CA GLY A 16 -18.22 -10.03 4.48
C GLY A 16 -17.96 -10.09 2.97
N ALA A 17 -16.81 -10.64 2.60
CA ALA A 17 -16.41 -10.96 1.24
C ALA A 17 -15.34 -12.07 1.26
N MET A 18 -14.90 -12.53 0.09
CA MET A 18 -13.84 -13.52 -0.10
C MET A 18 -13.17 -13.31 -1.47
N GLU A 19 -11.86 -13.33 -1.47
CA GLU A 19 -10.94 -12.85 -2.49
C GLU A 19 -10.71 -13.80 -3.67
N ASN A 20 -11.58 -14.80 -3.89
CA ASN A 20 -11.28 -15.92 -4.80
C ASN A 20 -10.76 -15.40 -6.15
N TRP A 21 -9.65 -15.98 -6.62
CA TRP A 21 -8.88 -15.41 -7.72
C TRP A 21 -9.71 -15.30 -9.01
N GLY A 22 -10.02 -14.06 -9.40
CA GLY A 22 -10.79 -13.74 -10.59
C GLY A 22 -12.30 -13.72 -10.41
N LEU A 23 -12.81 -14.10 -9.24
CA LEU A 23 -14.23 -14.06 -8.88
C LEU A 23 -14.39 -13.72 -7.39
N ILE A 24 -14.43 -12.42 -7.09
CA ILE A 24 -14.58 -11.97 -5.71
C ILE A 24 -16.05 -12.06 -5.32
N THR A 25 -16.33 -12.73 -4.20
CA THR A 25 -17.70 -12.91 -3.69
C THR A 25 -17.92 -12.00 -2.50
N TYR A 26 -19.03 -11.26 -2.49
CA TYR A 26 -19.40 -10.34 -1.43
C TYR A 26 -20.74 -10.74 -0.83
N ARG A 27 -20.95 -10.47 0.46
CA ARG A 27 -22.31 -10.32 0.98
C ARG A 27 -22.94 -9.09 0.34
N GLU A 28 -24.24 -9.11 0.04
CA GLU A 28 -24.95 -7.96 -0.57
C GLU A 28 -24.66 -6.62 0.13
N THR A 29 -24.65 -6.60 1.46
CA THR A 29 -24.38 -5.39 2.25
C THR A 29 -22.94 -4.86 2.18
N ALA A 30 -22.03 -5.63 1.60
CA ALA A 30 -20.63 -5.26 1.40
C ALA A 30 -20.32 -4.84 -0.05
N MET A 31 -21.29 -4.91 -0.97
CA MET A 31 -21.10 -4.53 -2.39
C MET A 31 -22.20 -3.63 -2.94
N LEU A 32 -23.47 -3.88 -2.59
CA LEU A 32 -24.60 -3.16 -3.15
C LEU A 32 -24.81 -1.83 -2.44
N TYR A 33 -24.90 -0.75 -3.22
CA TYR A 33 -25.17 0.60 -2.74
C TYR A 33 -26.44 1.16 -3.38
N ASP A 34 -27.34 1.67 -2.54
CA ASP A 34 -28.56 2.37 -2.94
C ASP A 34 -28.46 3.84 -2.52
N GLN A 35 -28.63 4.77 -3.46
CA GLN A 35 -28.47 6.21 -3.22
C GLN A 35 -29.52 6.80 -2.25
N VAL A 36 -30.69 6.16 -2.13
CA VAL A 36 -31.81 6.63 -1.32
C VAL A 36 -31.75 6.03 0.07
N VAL A 37 -31.37 4.75 0.18
CA VAL A 37 -31.44 3.98 1.42
C VAL A 37 -30.09 3.85 2.13
N SER A 38 -28.99 3.77 1.39
CA SER A 38 -27.67 3.50 1.97
C SER A 38 -27.05 4.74 2.59
N THR A 39 -26.49 4.58 3.78
CA THR A 39 -25.82 5.68 4.48
C THR A 39 -24.40 5.92 3.92
N ARG A 40 -23.81 7.09 4.26
CA ARG A 40 -22.38 7.36 3.98
C ARG A 40 -21.48 6.26 4.54
N ARG A 41 -21.79 5.73 5.73
CA ARG A 41 -21.04 4.65 6.37
C ARG A 41 -21.14 3.35 5.57
N ASN A 42 -22.29 3.06 4.96
CA ASN A 42 -22.42 1.92 4.05
C ASN A 42 -21.54 2.11 2.81
N LYS A 43 -21.56 3.30 2.20
CA LYS A 43 -20.70 3.62 1.04
C LYS A 43 -19.21 3.43 1.37
N GLN A 44 -18.77 3.94 2.54
CA GLN A 44 -17.40 3.77 3.03
C GLN A 44 -17.05 2.30 3.25
N ARG A 45 -17.96 1.52 3.88
CA ARG A 45 -17.77 0.08 4.09
C ARG A 45 -17.64 -0.68 2.77
N ILE A 46 -18.47 -0.35 1.77
CA ILE A 46 -18.40 -1.01 0.46
C ILE A 46 -17.06 -0.71 -0.20
N ALA A 47 -16.63 0.56 -0.21
CA ALA A 47 -15.37 0.96 -0.83
C ALA A 47 -14.16 0.29 -0.16
N THR A 48 -14.14 0.24 1.18
CA THR A 48 -13.07 -0.41 1.95
C THR A 48 -13.02 -1.90 1.64
N VAL A 49 -14.14 -2.63 1.79
CA VAL A 49 -14.18 -4.07 1.48
C VAL A 49 -13.79 -4.36 0.03
N VAL A 50 -14.30 -3.61 -0.96
CA VAL A 50 -13.88 -3.79 -2.35
C VAL A 50 -12.38 -3.58 -2.54
N SER A 51 -11.80 -2.57 -1.88
CA SER A 51 -10.36 -2.31 -1.95
C SER A 51 -9.55 -3.41 -1.26
N HIS A 52 -10.03 -3.97 -0.14
CA HIS A 52 -9.43 -5.09 0.60
C HIS A 52 -9.36 -6.35 -0.28
N GLU A 53 -10.47 -6.74 -0.88
CA GLU A 53 -10.53 -7.95 -1.70
C GLU A 53 -9.74 -7.84 -3.02
N LEU A 54 -9.66 -6.61 -3.58
CA LEU A 54 -8.80 -6.33 -4.71
C LEU A 54 -7.32 -6.43 -4.33
N ALA A 55 -6.92 -5.97 -3.14
CA ALA A 55 -5.56 -6.10 -2.64
C ALA A 55 -5.13 -7.57 -2.52
N HIS A 56 -6.05 -8.43 -2.09
CA HIS A 56 -5.80 -9.86 -2.00
C HIS A 56 -5.45 -10.54 -3.34
N GLN A 57 -5.81 -9.94 -4.48
CA GLN A 57 -5.39 -10.45 -5.79
C GLN A 57 -3.85 -10.48 -5.94
N TRP A 58 -3.15 -9.61 -5.21
CA TRP A 58 -1.70 -9.66 -5.03
C TRP A 58 -1.33 -10.38 -3.73
N PHE A 59 -1.89 -9.97 -2.60
CA PHE A 59 -1.51 -10.44 -1.26
C PHE A 59 -2.48 -11.51 -0.73
N GLY A 60 -2.21 -12.76 -1.08
CA GLY A 60 -3.00 -13.94 -0.74
C GLY A 60 -3.17 -14.86 -1.93
N ASN A 61 -3.46 -14.27 -3.10
CA ASN A 61 -3.56 -14.98 -4.36
C ASN A 61 -2.18 -15.11 -5.04
N LEU A 62 -1.60 -14.01 -5.54
CA LEU A 62 -0.32 -14.07 -6.26
C LEU A 62 0.86 -14.41 -5.35
N VAL A 63 0.88 -13.80 -4.18
CA VAL A 63 1.83 -14.07 -3.11
C VAL A 63 1.04 -14.67 -1.96
N THR A 64 1.20 -15.97 -1.76
CA THR A 64 0.49 -16.71 -0.71
C THR A 64 1.46 -17.12 0.39
N PRO A 65 1.12 -16.97 1.68
CA PRO A 65 1.94 -17.43 2.77
C PRO A 65 2.15 -18.94 2.68
N SER A 66 3.34 -19.39 3.05
CA SER A 66 3.66 -20.82 3.07
C SER A 66 2.87 -21.59 4.14
N TRP A 67 2.39 -20.89 5.18
CA TRP A 67 1.62 -21.48 6.28
C TRP A 67 0.63 -20.49 6.91
N TRP A 68 -0.44 -21.02 7.51
CA TRP A 68 -1.51 -20.22 8.14
C TRP A 68 -1.07 -19.36 9.32
N ALA A 69 0.06 -19.67 9.96
CA ALA A 69 0.62 -18.82 11.01
C ALA A 69 0.99 -17.43 10.49
N ASP A 70 1.28 -17.33 9.18
CA ASP A 70 1.64 -16.09 8.50
C ASP A 70 0.46 -15.49 7.72
N LEU A 71 -0.79 -15.88 8.05
CA LEU A 71 -1.99 -15.33 7.41
C LEU A 71 -2.08 -13.80 7.49
N TRP A 72 -1.41 -13.20 8.47
CA TRP A 72 -1.28 -11.75 8.58
C TRP A 72 -0.61 -11.12 7.34
N LEU A 73 0.22 -11.86 6.59
CA LEU A 73 0.77 -11.43 5.28
C LEU A 73 -0.33 -11.18 4.23
N ASN A 74 -1.48 -11.82 4.36
CA ASN A 74 -2.62 -11.56 3.47
C ASN A 74 -3.47 -10.46 4.08
N GLU A 75 -4.04 -10.74 5.25
CA GLU A 75 -5.08 -9.90 5.87
C GLU A 75 -4.53 -8.55 6.30
N GLY A 76 -3.31 -8.49 6.84
CA GLY A 76 -2.67 -7.25 7.23
C GLY A 76 -2.32 -6.36 6.04
N PHE A 77 -1.86 -6.97 4.93
CA PHE A 77 -1.59 -6.23 3.70
C PHE A 77 -2.87 -5.74 3.03
N ALA A 78 -3.90 -6.57 2.96
CA ALA A 78 -5.19 -6.17 2.41
C ALA A 78 -5.83 -5.03 3.22
N SER A 79 -5.76 -5.08 4.55
CA SER A 79 -6.22 -3.99 5.43
C SER A 79 -5.37 -2.71 5.32
N TYR A 80 -4.09 -2.81 5.00
CA TYR A 80 -3.26 -1.64 4.75
C TYR A 80 -3.60 -1.00 3.39
N VAL A 81 -3.71 -1.83 2.34
CA VAL A 81 -3.99 -1.37 0.97
C VAL A 81 -5.41 -0.85 0.85
N GLU A 82 -6.41 -1.38 1.57
CA GLU A 82 -7.76 -0.82 1.54
C GLU A 82 -7.79 0.65 2.02
N CYS A 83 -6.96 0.98 3.00
CA CYS A 83 -6.84 2.33 3.52
C CYS A 83 -6.27 3.28 2.46
N LEU A 84 -5.16 2.87 1.83
CA LEU A 84 -4.52 3.67 0.78
C LEU A 84 -5.39 3.79 -0.47
N GLY A 85 -6.00 2.69 -0.90
CA GLY A 85 -6.84 2.64 -2.11
C GLY A 85 -8.08 3.52 -1.98
N VAL A 86 -8.76 3.48 -0.83
CA VAL A 86 -9.93 4.35 -0.60
C VAL A 86 -9.51 5.80 -0.42
N ASP A 87 -8.40 6.09 0.27
CA ASP A 87 -7.93 7.47 0.45
C ASP A 87 -7.51 8.12 -0.87
N ALA A 88 -6.86 7.37 -1.77
CA ALA A 88 -6.47 7.85 -3.09
C ALA A 88 -7.69 8.26 -3.95
N VAL A 89 -8.82 7.57 -3.80
CA VAL A 89 -10.04 7.84 -4.58
C VAL A 89 -10.96 8.85 -3.88
N GLU A 90 -11.04 8.82 -2.55
CA GLU A 90 -11.93 9.66 -1.72
C GLU A 90 -11.21 10.22 -0.47
N PRO A 91 -10.23 11.13 -0.62
CA PRO A 91 -9.42 11.64 0.51
C PRO A 91 -10.25 12.33 1.60
N SER A 92 -11.41 12.89 1.20
CA SER A 92 -12.34 13.58 2.11
C SER A 92 -12.95 12.65 3.18
N TRP A 93 -12.78 11.33 3.02
CA TRP A 93 -13.31 10.35 3.96
C TRP A 93 -12.37 10.10 5.14
N ARG A 94 -11.08 10.47 5.06
CA ARG A 94 -10.13 10.36 6.18
C ARG A 94 -10.14 8.95 6.79
N ILE A 95 -10.09 7.94 5.92
CA ILE A 95 -10.11 6.53 6.29
C ILE A 95 -8.90 6.14 7.16
N PRO A 96 -7.66 6.62 6.86
CA PRO A 96 -6.51 6.35 7.72
C PRO A 96 -6.74 6.70 9.18
N GLU A 97 -7.24 7.91 9.47
CA GLU A 97 -7.46 8.34 10.85
C GLU A 97 -8.57 7.52 11.56
N GLN A 98 -9.59 7.07 10.82
CA GLN A 98 -10.62 6.19 11.37
C GLN A 98 -10.05 4.81 11.77
N PHE A 99 -9.07 4.30 11.02
CA PHE A 99 -8.41 3.04 11.30
C PHE A 99 -7.41 3.16 12.45
N GLU A 100 -6.65 4.26 12.51
CA GLU A 100 -5.80 4.57 13.66
C GLU A 100 -6.61 4.61 14.97
N ASP A 101 -7.79 5.25 14.94
CA ASP A 101 -8.72 5.29 16.08
C ASP A 101 -9.31 3.90 16.41
N TYR A 102 -9.61 3.09 15.40
CA TYR A 102 -10.22 1.76 15.57
C TYR A 102 -9.25 0.73 16.13
N PHE A 103 -8.05 0.62 15.55
CA PHE A 103 -7.02 -0.31 16.00
C PHE A 103 -6.28 0.21 17.24
N GLY A 104 -6.39 1.50 17.55
CA GLY A 104 -5.62 2.14 18.60
C GLY A 104 -4.12 2.21 18.29
N ILE A 105 -3.75 2.00 17.02
CA ILE A 105 -2.39 2.00 16.53
C ILE A 105 -2.28 3.20 15.59
N LYS A 106 -1.79 4.32 16.11
CA LYS A 106 -1.37 5.44 15.26
C LYS A 106 -0.16 5.04 14.45
N PHE A 107 0.13 5.75 13.35
CA PHE A 107 1.42 5.63 12.69
C PHE A 107 2.54 5.57 13.75
N PRO A 108 3.33 4.48 13.80
CA PRO A 108 4.04 4.09 15.02
C PRO A 108 5.18 5.04 15.40
N LEU A 109 5.58 5.92 14.48
CA LEU A 109 6.67 6.86 14.67
C LEU A 109 6.14 8.30 14.82
N PRO A 110 6.45 9.00 15.92
CA PRO A 110 6.07 10.40 16.10
C PRO A 110 6.81 11.35 15.14
N LYS A 111 7.91 10.88 14.54
CA LYS A 111 8.68 11.58 13.50
C LYS A 111 9.52 10.59 12.69
N ILE A 112 9.90 10.98 11.47
CA ILE A 112 10.89 10.30 10.64
C ILE A 112 11.95 11.33 10.27
N ASP A 113 13.22 11.01 10.50
CA ASP A 113 14.34 11.83 10.04
C ASP A 113 14.90 11.23 8.73
N MET A 114 15.36 12.10 7.82
CA MET A 114 16.00 11.71 6.56
C MET A 114 17.36 12.39 6.46
N VAL A 115 18.42 11.62 6.20
CA VAL A 115 19.80 12.13 6.17
C VAL A 115 20.50 11.73 4.88
N ALA A 116 21.03 12.72 4.16
CA ALA A 116 21.93 12.51 3.05
C ALA A 116 23.37 12.30 3.57
N LEU A 117 24.01 11.20 3.16
CA LEU A 117 25.35 10.81 3.53
C LEU A 117 26.28 10.85 2.31
N PRO A 118 27.50 11.40 2.45
CA PRO A 118 28.52 11.32 1.41
C PRO A 118 28.96 9.86 1.22
N ASP A 119 29.14 9.45 -0.04
CA ASP A 119 29.69 8.13 -0.42
C ASP A 119 28.96 6.88 0.14
N PHE A 120 27.66 6.98 0.42
CA PHE A 120 26.88 5.85 0.93
C PHE A 120 26.72 4.70 -0.08
N SER A 121 27.25 3.51 0.24
CA SER A 121 27.39 2.40 -0.72
C SER A 121 26.05 1.87 -1.27
N ALA A 122 25.04 1.69 -0.43
CA ALA A 122 23.76 1.05 -0.81
C ALA A 122 22.80 1.97 -1.59
N GLY A 123 23.09 3.27 -1.68
CA GLY A 123 22.22 4.23 -2.37
C GLY A 123 21.14 4.82 -1.46
N ALA A 124 20.40 3.99 -0.72
CA ALA A 124 19.53 4.37 0.39
C ALA A 124 19.32 3.17 1.34
N MET A 125 18.85 3.42 2.57
CA MET A 125 18.59 2.40 3.58
C MET A 125 17.60 2.90 4.63
N GLU A 126 16.69 2.01 4.99
CA GLU A 126 15.34 2.22 5.51
C GLU A 126 15.20 2.19 7.03
N ASN A 127 16.27 2.46 7.79
CA ASN A 127 16.26 2.22 9.24
C ASN A 127 15.06 2.89 9.93
N TRP A 128 14.51 2.21 10.94
CA TRP A 128 13.31 2.64 11.67
C TRP A 128 13.43 4.06 12.24
N GLY A 129 12.67 5.00 11.68
CA GLY A 129 12.65 6.41 12.09
C GLY A 129 13.85 7.25 11.64
N LEU A 130 14.85 6.67 10.96
CA LEU A 130 15.98 7.37 10.36
C LEU A 130 16.37 6.75 9.03
N ILE A 131 15.91 7.36 7.94
CA ILE A 131 16.25 6.91 6.60
C ILE A 131 17.54 7.59 6.15
N THR A 132 18.49 6.79 5.69
CA THR A 132 19.76 7.27 5.16
C THR A 132 19.81 7.16 3.64
N TYR A 133 20.28 8.21 2.98
CA TYR A 133 20.37 8.27 1.53
C TYR A 133 21.79 8.62 1.11
N ARG A 134 22.22 8.15 -0.05
CA ARG A 134 23.32 8.78 -0.79
C ARG A 134 22.85 10.16 -1.23
N GLU A 135 23.72 11.16 -1.20
CA GLU A 135 23.39 12.55 -1.60
C GLU A 135 22.63 12.63 -2.94
N THR A 136 23.08 11.86 -3.94
CA THR A 136 22.46 11.83 -5.28
C THR A 136 21.04 11.22 -5.32
N ALA A 137 20.62 10.53 -4.26
CA ALA A 137 19.32 9.89 -4.13
C ALA A 137 18.32 10.72 -3.31
N MET A 138 18.75 11.83 -2.71
CA MET A 138 17.89 12.69 -1.87
C MET A 138 17.98 14.18 -2.24
N LEU A 139 19.17 14.69 -2.56
CA LEU A 139 19.38 16.11 -2.81
C LEU A 139 19.00 16.47 -4.25
N TYR A 140 18.15 17.50 -4.40
CA TYR A 140 17.74 18.03 -5.70
C TYR A 140 18.11 19.52 -5.82
N ASP A 141 18.82 19.86 -6.88
CA ASP A 141 19.18 21.23 -7.24
C ASP A 141 18.43 21.66 -8.51
N GLN A 142 17.67 22.76 -8.46
CA GLN A 142 16.85 23.20 -9.60
C GLN A 142 17.65 23.65 -10.83
N VAL A 143 18.91 24.06 -10.65
CA VAL A 143 19.79 24.56 -11.70
C VAL A 143 20.57 23.41 -12.35
N VAL A 144 21.02 22.45 -11.54
CA VAL A 144 21.92 21.38 -11.97
C VAL A 144 21.19 20.05 -12.22
N SER A 145 20.15 19.75 -11.44
CA SER A 145 19.48 18.45 -11.48
C SER A 145 18.43 18.37 -12.60
N THR A 146 18.41 17.24 -13.29
CA THR A 146 17.44 17.01 -14.37
C THR A 146 16.07 16.60 -13.83
N ARG A 147 15.04 16.67 -14.67
CA ARG A 147 13.71 16.10 -14.35
C ARG A 147 13.79 14.62 -13.99
N ARG A 148 14.67 13.86 -14.66
CA ARG A 148 14.92 12.45 -14.35
C ARG A 148 15.52 12.26 -12.96
N ASN A 149 16.39 13.17 -12.52
CA ASN A 149 16.89 13.15 -11.14
C ASN A 149 15.74 13.40 -10.15
N LYS A 150 14.86 14.37 -10.43
CA LYS A 150 13.69 14.66 -9.59
C LYS A 150 12.78 13.43 -9.43
N GLN A 151 12.46 12.77 -10.54
CA GLN A 151 11.66 11.54 -10.56
C GLN A 151 12.35 10.43 -9.76
N ARG A 152 13.64 10.16 -10.03
CA ARG A 152 14.40 9.14 -9.31
C ARG A 152 14.45 9.41 -7.80
N ILE A 153 14.68 10.64 -7.37
CA ILE A 153 14.72 11.01 -5.96
C ILE A 153 13.36 10.75 -5.32
N ALA A 154 12.26 11.19 -5.97
CA ALA A 154 10.93 10.96 -5.46
C ALA A 154 10.61 9.46 -5.32
N THR A 155 10.98 8.65 -6.33
CA THR A 155 10.81 7.20 -6.31
C THR A 155 11.59 6.56 -5.17
N VAL A 156 12.89 6.86 -5.04
CA VAL A 156 13.71 6.30 -3.95
C VAL A 156 13.20 6.73 -2.57
N VAL A 157 12.85 8.01 -2.38
CA VAL A 157 12.28 8.46 -1.09
C VAL A 157 10.97 7.73 -0.79
N SER A 158 10.14 7.48 -1.80
CA SER A 158 8.90 6.73 -1.62
C SER A 158 9.14 5.25 -1.28
N HIS A 159 10.17 4.62 -1.86
CA HIS A 159 10.60 3.25 -1.55
C HIS A 159 11.02 3.10 -0.09
N GLU A 160 11.92 3.96 0.38
CA GLU A 160 12.42 3.90 1.75
C GLU A 160 11.36 4.26 2.80
N LEU A 161 10.40 5.13 2.44
CA LEU A 161 9.25 5.41 3.28
C LEU A 161 8.30 4.21 3.35
N ALA A 162 8.06 3.50 2.25
CA ALA A 162 7.25 2.29 2.25
C ALA A 162 7.83 1.25 3.22
N HIS A 163 9.16 1.24 3.38
CA HIS A 163 9.81 0.34 4.33
C HIS A 163 9.50 0.62 5.82
N GLN A 164 8.94 1.79 6.15
CA GLN A 164 8.46 2.07 7.52
C GLN A 164 7.18 1.29 7.87
N TRP A 165 6.52 0.68 6.89
CA TRP A 165 5.44 -0.27 7.14
C TRP A 165 5.92 -1.71 6.93
N PHE A 166 6.80 -1.95 5.95
CA PHE A 166 7.28 -3.28 5.59
C PHE A 166 8.81 -3.35 5.60
N GLY A 167 9.39 -4.32 6.30
CA GLY A 167 10.81 -4.40 6.59
C GLY A 167 11.20 -3.92 7.98
N ASN A 168 10.30 -3.17 8.65
CA ASN A 168 10.48 -2.77 10.03
C ASN A 168 9.28 -3.12 10.92
N LEU A 169 8.11 -2.48 10.74
CA LEU A 169 6.90 -2.79 11.54
C LEU A 169 6.48 -4.25 11.37
N VAL A 170 6.65 -4.70 10.15
CA VAL A 170 6.42 -6.05 9.67
C VAL A 170 7.74 -6.51 9.06
N THR A 171 8.39 -7.55 9.58
CA THR A 171 9.69 -8.02 9.09
C THR A 171 9.59 -9.49 8.70
N PRO A 172 10.18 -9.93 7.56
CA PRO A 172 10.22 -11.35 7.22
C PRO A 172 10.91 -12.16 8.32
N SER A 173 10.43 -13.37 8.56
CA SER A 173 10.99 -14.26 9.58
C SER A 173 12.39 -14.77 9.22
N TRP A 174 12.76 -14.75 7.94
CA TRP A 174 14.07 -15.18 7.45
C TRP A 174 14.55 -14.41 6.21
N TRP A 175 15.87 -14.37 6.00
CA TRP A 175 16.52 -13.67 4.88
C TRP A 175 16.12 -14.18 3.49
N ALA A 176 15.67 -15.43 3.39
CA ALA A 176 15.18 -15.97 2.12
C ALA A 176 13.95 -15.20 1.59
N ASP A 177 13.23 -14.53 2.49
CA ASP A 177 12.01 -13.79 2.19
C ASP A 177 12.27 -12.28 2.08
N LEU A 178 13.53 -11.85 1.99
CA LEU A 178 13.90 -10.44 1.80
C LEU A 178 13.24 -9.83 0.56
N TRP A 179 12.96 -10.65 -0.46
CA TRP A 179 12.25 -10.22 -1.66
C TRP A 179 10.84 -9.68 -1.38
N LEU A 180 10.16 -10.11 -0.31
CA LEU A 180 8.87 -9.56 0.10
C LEU A 180 9.02 -8.11 0.57
N ASN A 181 10.12 -7.84 1.25
CA ASN A 181 10.42 -6.51 1.78
C ASN A 181 10.72 -5.54 0.63
N GLU A 182 11.71 -5.88 -0.20
CA GLU A 182 12.12 -5.05 -1.35
C GLU A 182 11.04 -4.96 -2.42
N GLY A 183 10.40 -6.09 -2.74
CA GLY A 183 9.36 -6.14 -3.77
C GLY A 183 8.12 -5.32 -3.41
N PHE A 184 7.77 -5.26 -2.11
CA PHE A 184 6.68 -4.41 -1.66
C PHE A 184 7.04 -2.92 -1.75
N ALA A 185 8.23 -2.55 -1.27
CA ALA A 185 8.69 -1.17 -1.36
C ALA A 185 8.75 -0.69 -2.82
N SER A 186 9.19 -1.54 -3.76
CA SER A 186 9.17 -1.25 -5.20
C SER A 186 7.77 -1.18 -5.81
N TYR A 187 6.78 -1.85 -5.24
CA TYR A 187 5.39 -1.70 -5.70
C TYR A 187 4.79 -0.37 -5.20
N VAL A 188 4.99 -0.07 -3.91
CA VAL A 188 4.40 1.12 -3.27
C VAL A 188 5.12 2.41 -3.66
N GLU A 189 6.41 2.38 -4.00
CA GLU A 189 7.14 3.57 -4.46
C GLU A 189 6.45 4.23 -5.66
N CYS A 190 5.91 3.43 -6.59
CA CYS A 190 5.23 3.94 -7.77
C CYS A 190 3.90 4.60 -7.40
N LEU A 191 3.14 4.00 -6.48
CA LEU A 191 1.87 4.54 -5.99
C LEU A 191 2.09 5.83 -5.21
N GLY A 192 3.10 5.87 -4.35
CA GLY A 192 3.42 7.04 -3.53
C GLY A 192 3.85 8.24 -4.37
N VAL A 193 4.69 8.03 -5.40
CA VAL A 193 5.06 9.12 -6.31
C VAL A 193 3.88 9.56 -7.17
N ASP A 194 3.08 8.65 -7.70
CA ASP A 194 1.94 8.98 -8.55
C ASP A 194 0.86 9.76 -7.77
N ALA A 195 0.65 9.44 -6.49
CA ALA A 195 -0.27 10.19 -5.63
C ALA A 195 0.16 11.66 -5.42
N VAL A 196 1.47 11.93 -5.36
CA VAL A 196 2.01 13.28 -5.16
C VAL A 196 2.15 14.04 -6.48
N GLU A 197 2.50 13.36 -7.57
CA GLU A 197 2.71 13.97 -8.88
C GLU A 197 2.19 13.06 -10.02
N PRO A 198 0.85 13.02 -10.22
CA PRO A 198 0.21 12.15 -11.21
C PRO A 198 0.62 12.47 -12.66
N SER A 199 1.12 13.69 -12.91
CA SER A 199 1.52 14.10 -14.27
C SER A 199 2.74 13.34 -14.79
N TRP A 200 3.51 12.70 -13.90
CA TRP A 200 4.67 11.91 -14.29
C TRP A 200 4.30 10.51 -14.76
N ARG A 201 3.11 10.00 -14.40
CA ARG A 201 2.63 8.66 -14.80
C ARG A 201 3.67 7.58 -14.56
N ILE A 202 4.26 7.58 -13.38
CA ILE A 202 5.34 6.65 -13.01
C ILE A 202 4.95 5.18 -13.25
N PRO A 203 3.72 4.71 -12.93
CA PRO A 203 3.32 3.34 -13.21
C PRO A 203 3.35 2.94 -14.70
N GLU A 204 3.24 3.90 -15.62
CA GLU A 204 3.26 3.67 -17.07
C GLU A 204 4.69 3.62 -17.66
N GLN A 205 5.72 3.91 -16.86
CA GLN A 205 7.10 3.99 -17.34
C GLN A 205 7.88 2.66 -17.25
N PHE A 206 7.27 1.60 -16.73
CA PHE A 206 7.89 0.29 -16.50
C PHE A 206 7.15 -0.85 -17.23
#